data_AF-A0A1T1HYC1-F1
#
_entry.id   AF-A0A1T1HYC1-F1
#
_cell.length_a   1.000
_cell.length_b   1.000
_cell.length_c   1.000
_cell.angle_alpha   90.00
_cell.angle_beta   90.00
_cell.angle_gamma   90.00
#
_symmetry.space_group_name_H-M   'P 1'
#
loop_
_entity.id
_entity.type
_entity.pdbx_description
1 polymer ?
#
loop_
_entity_poly.entity_id
_entity_poly.type
_entity_poly.pdbx_seq_one_letter_code
_entity_poly.pdbx_strand_id
1 'polypeptide(L)'
;MDDGKGITEAFWSQQVSDDAKMLWRVGSRGITFLAALLLPKTGLKVLDISVAVLTALIPLLVIETHRAYSKFSPGFLAAVIRICVNGTGVAVACLGLLIYIGVVVPVVSAIGSVFFLDVLRSFNGQGVGPLEQVFFSVFAMAILLALVIAVLRNFRELNILELVYRLPRAQVEWVMTQRPMRASNWGMFVWFELCVLIASFVYTLTVSKAAVLLVEGFRQVLALFQVSV
;
A
#
# COMPACT_ATOMS: atom_id res chain seq x y z
N MET A 1 -14.01 -30.95 -6.10
CA MET A 1 -14.18 -30.78 -7.56
C MET A 1 -14.63 -29.34 -7.77
N ASP A 2 -13.87 -28.54 -8.51
CA ASP A 2 -14.18 -27.11 -8.72
C ASP A 2 -15.33 -26.98 -9.73
N ASP A 3 -16.49 -26.51 -9.30
CA ASP A 3 -17.70 -26.40 -10.13
C ASP A 3 -17.71 -25.13 -11.02
N GLY A 4 -16.59 -24.39 -11.05
CA GLY A 4 -16.44 -23.19 -11.86
C GLY A 4 -17.16 -21.95 -11.31
N LYS A 5 -17.85 -22.05 -10.16
CA LYS A 5 -18.60 -20.93 -9.56
C LYS A 5 -17.72 -20.06 -8.66
N GLY A 6 -18.13 -18.81 -8.48
CA GLY A 6 -17.51 -17.86 -7.57
C GLY A 6 -17.81 -18.16 -6.09
N ILE A 7 -17.04 -17.55 -5.19
CA ILE A 7 -17.10 -17.75 -3.73
C ILE A 7 -18.51 -17.50 -3.17
N THR A 8 -19.20 -16.48 -3.68
CA THR A 8 -20.54 -16.07 -3.25
C THR A 8 -21.64 -16.43 -4.24
N GLU A 9 -21.29 -16.96 -5.42
CA GLU A 9 -22.22 -17.14 -6.54
C GLU A 9 -23.38 -18.09 -6.24
N ALA A 10 -23.13 -19.24 -5.61
CA ALA A 10 -24.19 -20.20 -5.28
C ALA A 10 -25.22 -19.60 -4.30
N PHE A 11 -24.73 -18.93 -3.26
CA PHE A 11 -25.56 -18.26 -2.27
C PHE A 11 -26.33 -17.08 -2.87
N TRP A 12 -25.63 -16.20 -3.60
CA TRP A 12 -26.20 -15.01 -4.24
C TRP A 12 -27.29 -15.35 -5.24
N SER A 13 -27.11 -16.41 -6.03
CA SER A 13 -28.09 -16.80 -7.06
C SER A 13 -29.32 -17.52 -6.52
N GLN A 14 -29.16 -18.36 -5.49
CA GLN A 14 -30.21 -19.29 -5.04
C GLN A 14 -30.93 -18.86 -3.76
N GLN A 15 -30.25 -18.14 -2.86
CA GLN A 15 -30.74 -17.92 -1.48
C GLN A 15 -31.09 -16.46 -1.18
N VAL A 16 -30.74 -15.52 -2.05
CA VAL A 16 -31.00 -14.08 -1.84
C VAL A 16 -32.18 -13.62 -2.71
N SER A 17 -33.19 -13.00 -2.09
CA SER A 17 -34.31 -12.39 -2.81
C SER A 17 -33.85 -11.19 -3.64
N ASP A 18 -34.58 -10.86 -4.71
CA ASP A 18 -34.17 -9.77 -5.61
C ASP A 18 -34.18 -8.40 -4.92
N ASP A 19 -35.10 -8.16 -3.99
CA ASP A 19 -35.13 -6.96 -3.15
C ASP A 19 -33.88 -6.85 -2.27
N ALA A 20 -33.47 -7.96 -1.64
CA ALA A 20 -32.27 -8.00 -0.82
C ALA A 20 -31.00 -7.80 -1.66
N LYS A 21 -30.96 -8.33 -2.89
CA LYS A 21 -29.86 -8.08 -3.83
C LYS A 21 -29.76 -6.61 -4.18
N MET A 22 -30.89 -5.94 -4.44
CA MET A 22 -30.92 -4.52 -4.76
C MET A 22 -30.49 -3.67 -3.58
N LEU A 23 -31.04 -3.91 -2.39
CA LEU A 23 -30.68 -3.20 -1.16
C LEU A 23 -29.18 -3.34 -0.88
N TRP A 24 -28.65 -4.55 -1.01
CA TRP A 24 -27.24 -4.82 -0.75
C TRP A 24 -26.31 -4.15 -1.77
N ARG A 25 -26.69 -4.12 -3.06
CA ARG A 25 -25.95 -3.37 -4.10
C ARG A 25 -25.94 -1.87 -3.83
N VAL A 26 -27.06 -1.30 -3.39
CA VAL A 26 -27.13 0.13 -3.05
C VAL A 26 -26.31 0.41 -1.79
N GLY A 27 -26.43 -0.44 -0.77
CA GLY A 27 -25.67 -0.32 0.49
C GLY A 27 -24.16 -0.40 0.26
N SER A 28 -23.68 -1.40 -0.48
CA SER A 28 -22.25 -1.56 -0.74
C SER A 28 -21.69 -0.40 -1.57
N ARG A 29 -22.45 0.12 -2.55
CA ARG A 29 -22.07 1.32 -3.32
C ARG A 29 -22.08 2.60 -2.49
N GLY A 30 -23.03 2.73 -1.57
CA GLY A 30 -23.06 3.83 -0.61
C GLY A 30 -21.81 3.83 0.27
N ILE A 31 -21.42 2.65 0.78
CA ILE A 31 -20.21 2.48 1.59
C ILE A 31 -18.95 2.81 0.78
N THR A 32 -18.80 2.31 -0.45
CA THR A 32 -17.61 2.65 -1.27
C THR A 32 -17.55 4.12 -1.64
N PHE A 33 -18.69 4.77 -1.86
CA PHE A 33 -18.75 6.21 -2.07
C PHE A 33 -18.31 7.00 -0.83
N LEU A 34 -18.83 6.67 0.35
CA LEU A 34 -18.41 7.29 1.61
C LEU A 34 -16.92 7.06 1.88
N ALA A 35 -16.43 5.84 1.63
CA ALA A 35 -15.02 5.50 1.72
C ALA A 35 -14.14 6.37 0.80
N ALA A 36 -14.58 6.59 -0.45
CA ALA A 36 -13.86 7.47 -1.39
C ALA A 36 -13.81 8.94 -0.94
N LEU A 37 -14.82 9.42 -0.21
CA LEU A 37 -14.83 10.78 0.37
C LEU A 37 -13.85 10.93 1.53
N LEU A 38 -13.58 9.86 2.28
CA LEU A 38 -12.65 9.85 3.42
C LEU A 38 -11.18 9.79 3.01
N LEU A 39 -10.89 9.64 1.71
CA LEU A 39 -9.51 9.55 1.24
C LEU A 39 -8.78 10.90 1.35
N PRO A 40 -7.51 10.89 1.81
CA PRO A 40 -6.65 12.06 1.81
C PRO A 40 -6.58 12.71 0.42
N LYS A 41 -6.60 14.04 0.41
CA LYS A 41 -6.47 14.84 -0.80
C LYS A 41 -5.02 15.26 -0.98
N THR A 42 -4.50 15.04 -2.19
CA THR A 42 -3.16 15.43 -2.62
C THR A 42 -3.12 16.89 -3.06
N GLY A 43 -4.28 17.49 -3.36
CA GLY A 43 -4.39 18.84 -3.92
C GLY A 43 -4.27 18.87 -5.44
N LEU A 44 -3.93 17.74 -6.07
CA LEU A 44 -3.98 17.56 -7.52
C LEU A 44 -5.33 16.92 -7.89
N LYS A 45 -6.25 17.74 -8.42
CA LYS A 45 -7.63 17.31 -8.73
C LYS A 45 -7.70 16.03 -9.56
N VAL A 46 -6.85 15.90 -10.57
CA VAL A 46 -6.80 14.71 -11.44
C VAL A 46 -6.46 13.47 -10.63
N LEU A 47 -5.42 13.53 -9.80
CA LEU A 47 -4.97 12.42 -8.97
C LEU A 47 -6.02 12.03 -7.93
N ASP A 48 -6.62 13.02 -7.26
CA ASP A 48 -7.65 12.79 -6.26
C ASP A 48 -8.91 12.15 -6.85
N ILE A 49 -9.31 12.55 -8.06
CA ILE A 49 -10.43 11.94 -8.80
C ILE A 49 -10.06 10.52 -9.21
N SER A 50 -8.86 10.30 -9.78
CA SER A 50 -8.43 8.96 -10.20
C SER A 50 -8.43 7.97 -9.04
N VAL A 51 -7.89 8.35 -7.88
CA VAL A 51 -7.87 7.48 -6.70
C VAL A 51 -9.28 7.20 -6.19
N ALA A 52 -10.16 8.20 -6.16
CA ALA A 52 -11.57 8.01 -5.76
C ALA A 52 -12.31 7.04 -6.71
N VAL A 53 -12.12 7.19 -8.02
CA VAL A 53 -12.70 6.29 -9.04
C VAL A 53 -12.19 4.86 -8.86
N LEU A 54 -10.89 4.66 -8.67
CA LEU A 54 -10.30 3.34 -8.42
C LEU A 54 -10.85 2.70 -7.13
N THR A 55 -11.06 3.51 -6.09
CA THR A 55 -11.62 3.07 -4.81
C THR A 55 -13.05 2.57 -4.94
N ALA A 56 -13.83 3.16 -5.83
CA ALA A 56 -15.19 2.70 -6.11
C ALA A 56 -15.22 1.47 -7.04
N LEU A 57 -14.34 1.44 -8.06
CA LEU A 57 -14.39 0.43 -9.12
C LEU A 57 -13.78 -0.92 -8.71
N ILE A 58 -12.63 -0.93 -8.03
CA ILE A 58 -11.91 -2.17 -7.69
C ILE A 58 -12.76 -3.11 -6.83
N PRO A 59 -13.28 -2.69 -5.66
CA PRO A 59 -14.14 -3.57 -4.85
C PRO A 59 -15.39 -4.01 -5.59
N LEU A 60 -15.98 -3.14 -6.43
CA LEU A 60 -17.14 -3.50 -7.24
C LEU A 60 -16.82 -4.63 -8.22
N LEU A 61 -15.69 -4.52 -8.93
CA LEU A 61 -15.25 -5.56 -9.87
C LEU A 61 -15.00 -6.88 -9.14
N VAL A 62 -14.31 -6.87 -8.00
CA VAL A 62 -14.02 -8.08 -7.23
C VAL A 62 -15.30 -8.74 -6.70
N ILE A 63 -16.24 -7.95 -6.20
CA ILE A 63 -17.50 -8.47 -5.68
C ILE A 63 -18.34 -9.09 -6.82
N GLU A 64 -18.49 -8.39 -7.94
CA GLU A 64 -19.29 -8.93 -9.06
C GLU A 64 -18.63 -10.16 -9.70
N THR A 65 -17.30 -10.21 -9.83
CA THR A 65 -16.63 -11.42 -10.32
C THR A 65 -16.80 -12.61 -9.38
N HIS A 66 -16.87 -12.42 -8.06
CA HIS A 66 -17.16 -13.52 -7.13
C HIS A 66 -18.64 -13.91 -7.03
N ARG A 67 -19.56 -13.00 -7.37
CA ARG A 67 -21.02 -13.26 -7.43
C ARG A 67 -21.49 -13.94 -8.71
N ALA A 68 -20.78 -13.75 -9.81
CA ALA A 68 -21.18 -14.22 -11.13
C ALA A 68 -19.99 -14.75 -11.94
N TYR A 69 -19.06 -15.44 -11.27
CA TYR A 69 -17.80 -15.88 -11.86
C TYR A 69 -18.01 -16.72 -13.11
N SER A 70 -18.93 -17.69 -13.05
CA SER A 70 -19.20 -18.59 -14.19
C SER A 70 -19.76 -17.88 -15.42
N LYS A 71 -20.27 -16.66 -15.25
CA LYS A 71 -20.89 -15.85 -16.32
C LYS A 71 -19.91 -14.93 -17.03
N PHE A 72 -18.72 -14.72 -16.46
CA PHE A 72 -17.69 -13.86 -17.07
C PHE A 72 -16.76 -14.65 -17.98
N SER A 73 -16.22 -13.98 -19.00
CA SER A 73 -15.23 -14.62 -19.88
C SER A 73 -13.91 -14.85 -19.13
N PRO A 74 -13.19 -15.94 -19.44
CA PRO A 74 -11.89 -16.22 -18.82
C PRO A 74 -10.88 -15.08 -19.02
N GLY A 75 -10.91 -14.40 -20.17
CA GLY A 75 -10.06 -13.25 -20.46
C GLY A 75 -10.34 -12.06 -19.55
N PHE A 76 -11.62 -11.75 -19.31
CA PHE A 76 -12.01 -10.68 -18.39
C PHE A 76 -11.59 -10.99 -16.95
N LEU A 77 -11.85 -12.21 -16.48
CA LEU A 77 -11.44 -12.67 -15.16
C LEU A 77 -9.93 -12.59 -14.98
N ALA A 78 -9.15 -13.05 -15.97
CA ALA A 78 -7.70 -12.94 -15.94
C ALA A 78 -7.19 -11.49 -15.93
N ALA A 79 -7.91 -10.55 -16.55
CA ALA A 79 -7.59 -9.14 -16.49
C ALA A 79 -7.87 -8.56 -15.10
N VAL A 80 -9.03 -8.86 -14.50
CA VAL A 80 -9.39 -8.41 -13.15
C VAL A 80 -8.40 -8.95 -12.12
N ILE A 81 -8.08 -10.25 -12.18
CA ILE A 81 -7.08 -10.88 -11.29
C ILE A 81 -5.73 -10.18 -11.43
N ARG A 82 -5.26 -9.94 -12.67
CA ARG A 82 -3.99 -9.24 -12.91
C ARG A 82 -4.00 -7.81 -12.36
N ILE A 83 -5.09 -7.07 -12.53
CA ILE A 83 -5.22 -5.70 -11.99
C ILE A 83 -5.19 -5.74 -10.46
N CYS A 84 -5.92 -6.65 -9.82
CA CYS A 84 -5.96 -6.76 -8.37
C CYS A 84 -4.61 -7.17 -7.80
N VAL A 85 -3.95 -8.15 -8.42
CA VAL A 85 -2.64 -8.64 -8.03
C VAL A 85 -1.57 -7.55 -8.19
N ASN A 86 -1.51 -6.89 -9.35
CA ASN A 86 -0.55 -5.81 -9.59
C ASN A 86 -0.83 -4.59 -8.70
N GLY A 87 -2.09 -4.20 -8.56
CA GLY A 87 -2.51 -3.09 -7.69
C GLY A 87 -2.16 -3.33 -6.23
N THR A 88 -2.38 -4.55 -5.73
CA THR A 88 -1.98 -4.96 -4.38
C THR A 88 -0.46 -4.88 -4.21
N GLY A 89 0.29 -5.44 -5.17
CA GLY A 89 1.76 -5.38 -5.13
C GLY A 89 2.29 -3.94 -5.07
N VAL A 90 1.77 -3.05 -5.91
CA VAL A 90 2.15 -1.62 -5.91
C VAL A 90 1.78 -0.94 -4.60
N ALA A 91 0.56 -1.15 -4.10
CA ALA A 91 0.09 -0.52 -2.87
C ALA A 91 0.94 -0.95 -1.66
N VAL A 92 1.24 -2.24 -1.52
CA VAL A 92 2.07 -2.76 -0.42
C VAL A 92 3.52 -2.31 -0.60
N ALA A 93 4.05 -2.26 -1.82
CA ALA A 93 5.39 -1.69 -2.09
C ALA A 93 5.48 -0.22 -1.66
N CYS A 94 4.46 0.59 -1.98
CA CYS A 94 4.35 1.97 -1.51
C CYS A 94 4.30 2.03 0.02
N LEU A 95 3.51 1.18 0.69
CA LEU A 95 3.45 1.10 2.15
C LEU A 95 4.80 0.74 2.77
N GLY A 96 5.49 -0.26 2.20
CA GLY A 96 6.83 -0.65 2.62
C GLY A 96 7.83 0.50 2.48
N LEU A 97 7.77 1.24 1.38
CA LEU A 97 8.58 2.44 1.16
C LEU A 97 8.26 3.53 2.18
N LEU A 98 6.98 3.77 2.46
CA LEU A 98 6.55 4.75 3.46
C LEU A 98 7.04 4.41 4.86
N ILE A 99 6.93 3.14 5.28
CA ILE A 99 7.45 2.70 6.58
C ILE A 99 8.97 2.84 6.61
N TYR A 100 9.64 2.46 5.52
CA TYR A 100 11.08 2.54 5.44
C TYR A 100 11.59 3.98 5.53
N ILE A 101 11.06 4.89 4.72
CA ILE A 101 11.45 6.30 4.71
C ILE A 101 10.93 7.03 5.95
N GLY A 102 9.72 6.73 6.42
CA GLY A 102 9.07 7.45 7.51
C GLY A 102 9.46 6.99 8.91
N VAL A 103 9.93 5.75 9.07
CA VAL A 103 10.25 5.16 10.38
C VAL A 103 11.70 4.69 10.43
N VAL A 104 12.13 3.87 9.47
CA VAL A 104 13.46 3.25 9.53
C VAL A 104 14.55 4.30 9.32
N VAL A 105 14.48 5.11 8.25
CA VAL A 105 15.49 6.12 7.96
C VAL A 105 15.64 7.14 9.11
N PRO A 106 14.57 7.74 9.67
CA PRO A 106 14.68 8.69 10.77
C PRO A 106 15.21 8.07 12.05
N VAL A 107 14.83 6.84 12.39
CA VAL A 107 15.37 6.16 13.59
C VAL A 107 16.86 5.91 13.45
N VAL A 108 17.30 5.36 12.32
CA VAL A 108 18.73 5.10 12.08
C VAL A 108 19.52 6.43 11.98
N SER A 109 18.93 7.45 11.34
CA SER A 109 19.54 8.80 11.25
C SER A 109 19.59 9.49 12.60
N ALA A 110 18.58 9.34 13.46
CA ALA A 110 18.56 9.92 14.80
C ALA A 110 19.66 9.33 15.67
N ILE A 111 19.81 7.99 15.69
CA ILE A 111 20.91 7.32 16.39
C ILE A 111 22.27 7.80 15.88
N GLY A 112 22.42 7.90 14.54
CA GLY A 112 23.62 8.44 13.92
C GLY A 112 23.90 9.89 14.30
N SER A 113 22.86 10.73 14.33
CA SER A 113 22.98 12.16 14.64
C SER A 113 23.33 12.43 16.10
N VAL A 114 22.82 11.64 17.05
CA VAL A 114 23.16 11.72 18.48
C VAL A 114 24.63 11.36 18.67
N PHE A 115 25.07 10.25 18.06
CA PHE A 115 26.49 9.87 18.07
C PHE A 115 27.37 10.98 17.46
N PHE A 116 26.94 11.56 16.33
CA PHE A 116 27.68 12.63 15.66
C PHE A 116 27.75 13.92 16.49
N LEU A 117 26.67 14.28 17.17
CA LEU A 117 26.58 15.43 18.08
C LEU A 117 27.47 15.26 19.31
N ASP A 118 27.52 14.07 19.90
CA ASP A 118 28.37 13.79 21.06
C ASP A 118 29.86 13.81 20.70
N VAL A 119 30.22 13.32 19.50
CA VAL A 119 31.57 13.47 18.96
C VAL A 119 31.88 14.95 18.69
N LEU A 120 30.99 15.69 18.01
CA LEU A 120 31.17 17.13 17.75
C LEU A 120 31.34 17.96 19.04
N ARG A 121 30.56 17.68 20.09
CA ARG A 121 30.68 18.37 21.38
C ARG A 121 32.02 18.11 22.07
N SER A 122 32.54 16.89 21.95
CA SER A 122 33.87 16.56 22.47
C SER A 122 34.98 17.33 21.73
N PHE A 123 34.81 17.58 20.44
CA PHE A 123 35.77 18.37 19.64
C PHE A 123 35.61 19.90 19.82
N ASN A 124 34.39 20.43 19.96
CA ASN A 124 34.16 21.88 20.09
C ASN A 124 34.68 22.51 21.40
N GLY A 125 35.04 21.68 22.40
CA GLY A 125 35.60 22.14 23.68
C GLY A 125 37.13 22.24 23.73
N GLN A 126 37.83 21.74 22.72
CA GLN A 126 39.30 21.78 22.63
C GLN A 126 39.69 22.52 21.35
N GLY A 127 40.67 23.42 21.41
CA GLY A 127 41.13 24.16 20.22
C GLY A 127 41.69 23.20 19.17
N VAL A 128 40.87 22.86 18.18
CA VAL A 128 41.14 21.78 17.22
C VAL A 128 42.13 22.23 16.14
N GLY A 129 43.20 21.48 15.93
CA GLY A 129 44.15 21.73 14.85
C GLY A 129 43.60 21.33 13.46
N PRO A 130 44.14 21.86 12.35
CA PRO A 130 43.66 21.54 11.00
C PRO A 130 43.72 20.05 10.65
N LEU A 131 44.66 19.29 11.24
CA LEU A 131 44.76 17.83 11.08
C LEU A 131 43.60 17.08 11.75
N GLU A 132 43.16 17.51 12.92
CA GLU A 132 42.05 16.89 13.67
C GLU A 132 40.70 17.15 12.96
N GLN A 133 40.56 18.29 12.29
CA GLN A 133 39.39 18.61 11.46
C GLN A 133 39.31 17.72 10.20
N VAL A 134 40.45 17.43 9.57
CA VAL A 134 40.53 16.47 8.44
C VAL A 134 40.20 15.05 8.94
N PHE A 135 40.72 14.66 10.11
CA PHE A 135 40.43 13.35 10.69
C PHE A 135 38.94 13.19 11.02
N PHE A 136 38.33 14.23 11.59
CA PHE A 136 36.90 14.26 11.88
C PHE A 136 36.03 14.16 10.62
N SER A 137 36.38 14.88 9.55
CA SER A 137 35.63 14.82 8.29
C SER A 137 35.74 13.47 7.57
N VAL A 138 36.90 12.82 7.63
CA VAL A 138 37.08 11.45 7.13
C VAL A 138 36.27 10.45 7.96
N PHE A 139 36.30 10.57 9.29
CA PHE A 139 35.54 9.69 10.19
C PHE A 139 34.03 9.88 10.03
N ALA A 140 33.59 11.12 9.84
CA ALA A 140 32.20 11.45 9.52
C ALA A 140 31.73 10.82 8.22
N MET A 141 32.55 10.91 7.17
CA MET A 141 32.24 10.29 5.88
C MET A 141 32.15 8.77 6.00
N ALA A 142 33.05 8.14 6.77
CA ALA A 142 33.05 6.70 7.00
C ALA A 142 31.77 6.23 7.74
N ILE A 143 31.32 6.97 8.75
CA ILE A 143 30.08 6.68 9.47
C ILE A 143 28.86 6.83 8.56
N LEU A 144 28.82 7.90 7.75
CA LEU A 144 27.73 8.11 6.79
C LEU A 144 27.66 6.93 5.79
N LEU A 145 28.82 6.46 5.31
CA LEU A 145 28.91 5.31 4.42
C LEU A 145 28.46 4.02 5.11
N ALA A 146 28.85 3.80 6.37
CA ALA A 146 28.42 2.66 7.17
C ALA A 146 26.92 2.66 7.42
N LEU A 147 26.32 3.84 7.63
CA LEU A 147 24.87 4.05 7.75
C LEU A 147 24.15 3.60 6.47
N VAL A 148 24.62 4.07 5.30
CA VAL A 148 24.05 3.68 3.99
C VAL A 148 24.19 2.18 3.77
N ILE A 149 25.35 1.60 4.08
CA ILE A 149 25.57 0.15 3.96
C ILE A 149 24.65 -0.63 4.89
N ALA A 150 24.48 -0.22 6.14
CA ALA A 150 23.60 -0.88 7.11
C ALA A 150 22.13 -0.83 6.67
N VAL A 151 21.69 0.30 6.13
CA VAL A 151 20.35 0.51 5.55
C VAL A 151 20.12 -0.43 4.36
N LEU A 152 21.07 -0.50 3.42
CA LEU A 152 21.02 -1.40 2.26
C LEU A 152 21.08 -2.88 2.66
N ARG A 153 21.91 -3.22 3.65
CA ARG A 153 22.06 -4.57 4.17
C ARG A 153 20.78 -5.05 4.85
N ASN A 154 20.15 -4.22 5.69
CA ASN A 154 18.85 -4.50 6.28
C ASN A 154 17.78 -4.74 5.21
N PHE A 155 17.75 -3.90 4.17
CA PHE A 155 16.80 -4.06 3.07
C PHE A 155 16.95 -5.41 2.35
N ARG A 156 18.20 -5.87 2.19
CA ARG A 156 18.53 -7.15 1.55
C ARG A 156 18.27 -8.35 2.45
N GLU A 157 18.67 -8.29 3.72
CA GLU A 157 18.53 -9.41 4.67
C GLU A 157 17.07 -9.67 5.08
N LEU A 158 16.26 -8.61 5.19
CA LEU A 158 14.84 -8.75 5.54
C LEU A 158 13.97 -9.27 4.38
N ASN A 159 14.55 -9.49 3.18
CA ASN A 159 13.83 -9.84 1.96
C ASN A 159 12.55 -8.99 1.81
N ILE A 160 12.67 -7.68 2.08
CA ILE A 160 11.51 -6.77 2.15
C ILE A 160 10.71 -6.87 0.86
N LEU A 161 11.39 -6.98 -0.28
CA LEU A 161 10.74 -7.12 -1.58
C LEU A 161 9.91 -8.42 -1.71
N GLU A 162 10.35 -9.51 -1.10
CA GLU A 162 9.57 -10.76 -1.06
C GLU A 162 8.34 -10.61 -0.15
N LEU A 163 8.54 -10.08 1.06
CA LEU A 163 7.48 -9.91 2.06
C LEU A 163 6.43 -8.87 1.63
N VAL A 164 6.88 -7.78 1.02
CA VAL A 164 6.07 -6.62 0.66
C VAL A 164 5.46 -6.76 -0.73
N TYR A 165 6.13 -7.41 -1.68
CA TYR A 165 5.64 -7.49 -3.07
C TYR A 165 5.21 -8.89 -3.50
N ARG A 166 6.03 -9.93 -3.27
CA ARG A 166 5.74 -11.28 -3.79
C ARG A 166 4.65 -12.01 -3.00
N LEU A 167 4.70 -11.94 -1.68
CA LEU A 167 3.82 -12.70 -0.81
C LEU A 167 2.34 -12.25 -0.88
N PRO A 168 2.01 -10.94 -0.86
CA PRO A 168 0.63 -10.47 -1.02
C PRO A 168 0.07 -10.82 -2.40
N ARG A 169 0.89 -10.70 -3.44
CA ARG A 169 0.56 -11.06 -4.82
C ARG A 169 0.18 -12.53 -4.94
N ALA A 170 1.01 -13.43 -4.39
CA ALA A 170 0.76 -14.86 -4.42
C ALA A 170 -0.51 -15.24 -3.64
N GLN A 171 -0.78 -14.59 -2.49
CA GLN A 171 -1.98 -14.85 -1.71
C GLN A 171 -3.25 -14.36 -2.41
N VAL A 172 -3.25 -13.16 -3.01
CA VAL A 172 -4.41 -12.65 -3.77
C VAL A 172 -4.68 -13.54 -4.98
N GLU A 173 -3.62 -13.95 -5.70
CA GLU A 173 -3.74 -14.89 -6.81
C GLU A 173 -4.31 -16.24 -6.36
N TRP A 174 -3.85 -16.76 -5.23
CA TRP A 174 -4.37 -17.99 -4.65
C TRP A 174 -5.85 -17.87 -4.25
N VAL A 175 -6.25 -16.79 -3.57
CA VAL A 175 -7.65 -16.56 -3.17
C VAL A 175 -8.56 -16.45 -4.39
N MET A 176 -8.14 -15.69 -5.42
CA MET A 176 -8.96 -15.48 -6.61
C MET A 176 -9.04 -16.71 -7.52
N THR A 177 -7.97 -17.53 -7.56
CA THR A 177 -7.91 -18.70 -8.46
C THR A 177 -8.42 -19.96 -7.77
N GLN A 178 -7.93 -20.28 -6.58
CA GLN A 178 -8.25 -21.53 -5.89
C GLN A 178 -9.56 -21.49 -5.12
N ARG A 179 -10.08 -20.29 -4.79
CA ARG A 179 -11.41 -20.08 -4.20
C ARG A 179 -11.71 -21.08 -3.07
N PRO A 180 -10.86 -21.15 -2.03
CA PRO A 180 -10.92 -22.19 -0.99
C PRO A 180 -12.18 -22.10 -0.13
N MET A 181 -12.84 -20.94 -0.10
CA MET A 181 -14.01 -20.66 0.71
C MET A 181 -15.25 -20.56 -0.17
N ARG A 182 -16.38 -21.08 0.33
CA ARG A 182 -17.71 -20.86 -0.26
C ARG A 182 -18.63 -20.29 0.79
N ALA A 183 -19.32 -19.22 0.44
CA ALA A 183 -20.38 -18.71 1.28
C ALA A 183 -21.55 -19.70 1.24
N SER A 184 -21.81 -20.36 2.37
CA SER A 184 -22.95 -21.27 2.54
C SER A 184 -24.11 -20.63 3.30
N ASN A 185 -23.85 -19.52 4.00
CA ASN A 185 -24.83 -18.80 4.80
C ASN A 185 -24.66 -17.27 4.65
N TRP A 186 -25.68 -16.52 5.11
CA TRP A 186 -25.71 -15.05 5.01
C TRP A 186 -24.54 -14.38 5.73
N GLY A 187 -24.14 -14.92 6.89
CA GLY A 187 -23.02 -14.38 7.67
C GLY A 187 -21.69 -14.43 6.91
N MET A 188 -21.34 -15.58 6.31
CA MET A 188 -20.13 -15.72 5.49
C MET A 188 -20.18 -14.86 4.23
N PHE A 189 -21.35 -14.75 3.59
CA PHE A 189 -21.56 -13.88 2.44
C PHE A 189 -21.25 -12.41 2.79
N VAL A 190 -21.90 -11.89 3.84
CA VAL A 190 -21.70 -10.52 4.31
C VAL A 190 -20.25 -10.30 4.73
N TRP A 191 -19.67 -11.24 5.49
CA TRP A 191 -18.31 -11.12 5.98
C TRP A 191 -17.28 -11.09 4.86
N PHE A 192 -17.44 -11.94 3.84
CA PHE A 192 -16.55 -11.96 2.68
C PHE A 192 -16.59 -10.62 1.93
N GLU A 193 -17.79 -10.14 1.59
CA GLU A 193 -17.90 -8.90 0.82
C GLU A 193 -17.49 -7.66 1.63
N LEU A 194 -17.78 -7.65 2.93
CA LEU A 194 -17.33 -6.59 3.84
C LEU A 194 -15.80 -6.62 3.99
N CYS A 195 -15.17 -7.79 4.07
CA CYS A 195 -13.71 -7.93 4.03
C CYS A 195 -13.14 -7.36 2.73
N VAL A 196 -13.75 -7.65 1.57
CA VAL A 196 -13.31 -7.09 0.28
C VAL A 196 -13.43 -5.58 0.26
N LEU A 197 -14.52 -5.01 0.80
CA LEU A 197 -14.72 -3.57 0.92
C LEU A 197 -13.68 -2.92 1.84
N ILE A 198 -13.48 -3.46 3.05
CA ILE A 198 -12.50 -2.96 4.02
C ILE A 198 -11.09 -3.04 3.43
N ALA A 199 -10.70 -4.21 2.89
CA ALA A 199 -9.38 -4.39 2.32
C ALA A 199 -9.15 -3.38 1.19
N SER A 200 -10.11 -3.25 0.26
CA SER A 200 -10.02 -2.28 -0.84
C SER A 200 -9.86 -0.85 -0.33
N PHE A 201 -10.61 -0.46 0.70
CA PHE A 201 -10.50 0.87 1.31
C PHE A 201 -9.13 1.10 1.96
N VAL A 202 -8.64 0.14 2.75
CA VAL A 202 -7.31 0.22 3.39
C VAL A 202 -6.21 0.33 2.32
N TYR A 203 -6.33 -0.43 1.23
CA TYR A 203 -5.41 -0.34 0.10
C TYR A 203 -5.43 1.05 -0.54
N THR A 204 -6.60 1.58 -0.85
CA THR A 204 -6.71 2.89 -1.50
C THR A 204 -6.30 4.03 -0.58
N LEU A 205 -6.56 3.90 0.72
CA LEU A 205 -6.10 4.84 1.74
C LEU A 205 -4.58 4.89 1.79
N THR A 206 -3.94 3.72 1.75
CA THR A 206 -2.48 3.58 1.72
C THR A 206 -1.87 4.24 0.49
N VAL A 207 -2.43 3.94 -0.70
CA VAL A 207 -1.98 4.55 -1.96
C VAL A 207 -2.18 6.07 -1.94
N SER A 208 -3.33 6.54 -1.45
CA SER A 208 -3.61 7.98 -1.30
C SER A 208 -2.61 8.65 -0.36
N LYS A 209 -2.29 8.05 0.80
CA LYS A 209 -1.25 8.57 1.71
C LYS A 209 0.13 8.61 1.07
N ALA A 210 0.49 7.58 0.31
CA ALA A 210 1.76 7.55 -0.43
C ALA A 210 1.81 8.65 -1.49
N ALA A 211 0.72 8.86 -2.21
CA ALA A 211 0.60 9.94 -3.19
C ALA A 211 0.74 11.32 -2.54
N VAL A 212 0.10 11.55 -1.38
CA VAL A 212 0.25 12.81 -0.62
C VAL A 212 1.72 13.04 -0.25
N LEU A 213 2.39 12.02 0.28
CA LEU A 213 3.80 12.13 0.69
C LEU A 213 4.74 12.35 -0.50
N LEU A 214 4.47 11.74 -1.64
CA LEU A 214 5.23 11.99 -2.87
C LEU A 214 5.04 13.42 -3.39
N VAL A 215 3.81 13.93 -3.40
CA VAL A 215 3.51 15.30 -3.84
C VAL A 215 4.17 16.31 -2.90
N GLU A 216 4.09 16.08 -1.59
CA GLU A 216 4.70 16.96 -0.59
C GLU A 216 6.23 16.92 -0.67
N GLY A 217 6.82 15.72 -0.78
CA GLY A 217 8.25 15.55 -0.97
C GLY A 217 8.75 16.23 -2.25
N PHE A 218 8.00 16.12 -3.35
CA PHE A 218 8.33 16.79 -4.61
C PHE A 218 8.28 18.32 -4.48
N ARG A 219 7.27 18.86 -3.79
CA ARG A 219 7.18 20.30 -3.48
C ARG A 219 8.36 20.78 -2.64
N GLN A 220 8.77 20.02 -1.64
CA GLN A 220 9.93 20.36 -0.80
C GLN A 220 11.23 20.37 -1.61
N VAL A 221 11.42 19.39 -2.50
CA VAL A 221 12.58 19.35 -3.40
C VAL A 221 12.57 20.56 -4.34
N LEU A 222 11.43 20.89 -4.95
CA LEU A 222 11.32 22.07 -5.81
C LEU A 222 11.59 23.38 -5.05
N ALA A 223 11.11 23.49 -3.82
CA ALA A 223 11.39 24.63 -2.95
C ALA A 223 12.89 24.77 -2.62
N LEU A 224 13.61 23.65 -2.45
CA LEU A 224 15.08 23.65 -2.29
C LEU A 224 15.80 24.17 -3.55
N PHE A 225 15.24 23.92 -4.74
CA PHE A 225 15.78 24.43 -5.99
C PHE A 225 15.25 25.83 -6.38
N GLN A 226 14.50 26.50 -5.50
CA GLN A 226 13.83 27.79 -5.77
C GLN A 226 12.95 27.80 -7.03
N VAL A 227 12.49 26.63 -7.48
CA VAL A 227 11.57 26.51 -8.62
C VAL A 227 10.16 26.50 -8.04
N SER A 228 9.45 27.63 -8.15
CA SER A 228 8.03 27.71 -7.77
C SER A 228 7.15 27.00 -8.80
N VAL A 229 6.25 26.14 -8.34
CA VAL A 229 5.12 25.58 -9.11
C VAL A 229 3.85 26.31 -8.74
#